data_AF-A0A934ARL8-F1
#
_entry.id   AF-A0A934ARL8-F1
#
_cell.length_a   1.000
_cell.length_b   1.000
_cell.length_c   1.000
_cell.angle_alpha   90.00
_cell.angle_beta   90.00
_cell.angle_gamma   90.00
#
_symmetry.space_group_name_H-M   'P 1'
#
loop_
_entity.id
_entity.type
_entity.pdbx_description
1 polymer ?
#
loop_
_entity_poly.entity_id
_entity_poly.type
_entity_poly.pdbx_seq_one_letter_code
_entity_poly.pdbx_strand_id
1 'polypeptide(L)'
;MRRILGLGCVLSLALAAQAASQEDGRSIFDGSGAEALRMPEVRFQPSQPPAAAAQSEAARPSSDLYYFSPEEAEQAAESFSAYSWKYRIWGKAWTFDSDVPAQIQAQMRADLAFIKGIRGKAATPLHQEIFGAVDGAVYTDFFDSRVSAIGMDGCGNGNAVACVIPVRNPSRMWLTENFVKFDHPQIARMMVVFHEARHTEVSHFFWGHARCPKPFKDGQGRDMKSIWTGALLAGEPACDKTPKGSYGSSAVMLKNIQKNCSNCTAKVRMDAGLFADDQLGRITDPDARRQMEEDFNR
;
A
#
# COMPACT_ATOMS: atom_id res chain seq x y z
N MET A 1 -17.19 53.41 -23.67
CA MET A 1 -18.20 53.23 -22.60
C MET A 1 -17.60 52.30 -21.55
N ARG A 2 -17.14 52.88 -20.44
CA ARG A 2 -17.61 52.67 -19.05
C ARG A 2 -17.31 51.31 -18.41
N ARG A 3 -16.33 51.33 -17.49
CA ARG A 3 -16.11 50.40 -16.38
C ARG A 3 -17.36 50.31 -15.49
N ILE A 4 -17.65 49.13 -14.91
CA ILE A 4 -18.24 49.01 -13.57
C ILE A 4 -17.64 47.77 -12.87
N LEU A 5 -17.03 48.02 -11.72
CA LEU A 5 -16.65 47.07 -10.66
C LEU A 5 -17.91 46.54 -9.95
N GLY A 6 -17.88 45.28 -9.51
CA GLY A 6 -18.93 44.71 -8.65
C GLY A 6 -18.34 43.77 -7.61
N LEU A 7 -17.94 44.34 -6.48
CA LEU A 7 -17.66 43.65 -5.21
C LEU A 7 -18.96 43.01 -4.70
N GLY A 8 -18.87 41.81 -4.14
CA GLY A 8 -20.01 41.12 -3.52
C GLY A 8 -19.55 40.10 -2.48
N CYS A 9 -18.88 40.57 -1.43
CA CYS A 9 -18.63 39.81 -0.21
C CYS A 9 -19.72 40.19 0.80
N VAL A 10 -20.64 39.28 1.09
CA VAL A 10 -21.53 39.40 2.27
C VAL A 10 -21.62 38.05 2.96
N LEU A 11 -20.92 38.01 4.08
CA LEU A 11 -21.01 37.07 5.18
C LEU A 11 -22.44 37.11 5.76
N SER A 12 -23.06 35.96 6.00
CA SER A 12 -24.24 35.85 6.85
C SER A 12 -24.18 34.55 7.63
N LEU A 13 -23.53 34.62 8.80
CA LEU A 13 -23.79 33.69 9.89
C LEU A 13 -25.05 34.17 10.61
N ALA A 14 -26.07 33.33 10.66
CA ALA A 14 -27.18 33.46 11.58
C ALA A 14 -27.39 32.12 12.30
N LEU A 15 -27.37 32.20 13.62
CA LEU A 15 -27.73 31.15 14.56
C LEU A 15 -29.19 30.71 14.35
N ALA A 16 -29.44 29.41 14.50
CA ALA A 16 -30.71 28.92 15.01
C ALA A 16 -30.44 27.70 15.89
N ALA A 17 -30.70 27.88 17.19
CA ALA A 17 -30.71 26.83 18.18
C ALA A 17 -32.13 26.26 18.33
N GLN A 18 -32.16 24.96 18.66
CA GLN A 18 -33.18 24.24 19.42
C GLN A 18 -34.55 23.96 18.79
N ALA A 19 -34.79 22.68 18.53
CA ALA A 19 -35.98 21.99 19.02
C ALA A 19 -35.61 20.54 19.36
N ALA A 20 -36.05 20.12 20.54
CA ALA A 20 -35.83 18.82 21.16
C ALA A 20 -36.68 17.72 20.50
N SER A 21 -36.16 16.49 20.47
CA SER A 21 -36.99 15.29 20.46
C SER A 21 -36.62 14.44 21.68
N GLN A 22 -37.63 14.28 22.50
CA GLN A 22 -37.76 13.47 23.70
C GLN A 22 -37.80 12.00 23.27
N GLU A 23 -36.88 11.17 23.77
CA GLU A 23 -37.05 9.71 23.77
C GLU A 23 -36.75 9.16 25.16
N ASP A 24 -37.75 8.46 25.68
CA ASP A 24 -37.76 7.74 26.95
C ASP A 24 -36.72 6.61 26.94
N GLY A 25 -35.69 6.75 27.77
CA GLY A 25 -34.70 5.70 28.02
C GLY A 25 -34.66 5.36 29.50
N ARG A 26 -35.47 4.39 29.93
CA ARG A 26 -35.27 3.69 31.20
C ARG A 26 -33.86 3.09 31.21
N SER A 27 -32.98 3.65 32.04
CA SER A 27 -31.68 3.07 32.36
C SER A 27 -31.91 1.73 33.06
N ILE A 28 -31.57 0.63 32.38
CA ILE A 28 -31.54 -0.73 32.95
C ILE A 28 -30.22 -0.99 33.71
N PHE A 29 -29.35 0.02 33.85
CA PHE A 29 -28.08 -0.10 34.57
C PHE A 29 -27.87 1.12 35.47
N ASP A 30 -28.60 1.20 36.58
CA ASP A 30 -28.15 1.97 37.75
C ASP A 30 -27.22 1.07 38.57
N GLY A 31 -25.92 1.30 38.46
CA GLY A 31 -24.86 0.50 39.08
C GLY A 31 -24.82 0.54 40.63
N SER A 32 -25.96 0.46 41.30
CA SER A 32 -26.10 0.52 42.76
C SER A 32 -26.39 -0.84 43.42
N GLY A 33 -26.05 -1.95 42.77
CA GLY A 33 -26.23 -3.27 43.36
C GLY A 33 -25.42 -4.36 42.70
N ALA A 34 -24.10 -4.35 42.86
CA ALA A 34 -23.28 -5.51 42.53
C ALA A 34 -22.23 -5.73 43.61
N GLU A 35 -22.49 -6.74 44.43
CA GLU A 35 -21.47 -7.48 45.17
C GLU A 35 -20.33 -7.81 44.20
N ALA A 36 -19.09 -7.48 44.58
CA ALA A 36 -17.94 -7.61 43.70
C ALA A 36 -17.78 -9.07 43.24
N LEU A 37 -18.23 -9.36 42.01
CA LEU A 37 -17.92 -10.60 41.32
C LEU A 37 -16.41 -10.71 41.21
N ARG A 38 -15.80 -11.47 42.14
CA ARG A 38 -14.42 -11.91 42.04
C ARG A 38 -14.32 -12.84 40.84
N MET A 39 -14.00 -12.27 39.69
CA MET A 39 -13.54 -13.06 38.55
C MET A 39 -12.26 -13.78 38.98
N PRO A 40 -12.17 -15.11 38.84
CA PRO A 40 -10.94 -15.82 39.12
C PRO A 40 -9.83 -15.26 38.24
N GLU A 41 -8.63 -15.13 38.80
CA GLU A 41 -7.43 -14.70 38.08
C GLU A 41 -7.17 -15.71 36.95
N VAL A 42 -7.60 -15.37 35.72
CA VAL A 42 -7.29 -16.14 34.52
C VAL A 42 -5.83 -15.84 34.17
N ARG A 43 -4.91 -16.66 34.68
CA ARG A 43 -3.54 -16.68 34.19
C ARG A 43 -3.55 -17.26 32.78
N PHE A 44 -3.29 -16.40 31.80
CA PHE A 44 -2.91 -16.85 30.47
C PHE A 44 -1.59 -17.60 30.58
N GLN A 45 -1.66 -18.94 30.61
CA GLN A 45 -0.55 -19.75 30.14
C GLN A 45 -0.63 -19.70 28.62
N PRO A 46 0.31 -19.03 27.91
CA PRO A 46 0.39 -19.20 26.47
C PRO A 46 0.48 -20.70 26.21
N SER A 47 -0.46 -21.22 25.42
CA SER A 47 -0.36 -22.60 24.94
C SER A 47 1.02 -22.75 24.32
N GLN A 48 1.77 -23.76 24.77
CA GLN A 48 2.95 -24.17 24.03
C GLN A 48 2.49 -24.35 22.58
N PRO A 49 3.14 -23.68 21.60
CA PRO A 49 2.83 -23.92 20.21
C PRO A 49 2.87 -25.45 20.01
N PRO A 50 1.89 -26.03 19.29
CA PRO A 50 1.92 -27.46 19.00
C PRO A 50 3.33 -27.76 18.49
N ALA A 51 3.98 -28.78 19.07
CA ALA A 51 5.32 -29.18 18.69
C ALA A 51 5.32 -29.27 17.17
N ALA A 52 5.92 -28.26 16.53
CA ALA A 52 5.99 -28.22 15.08
C ALA A 52 6.72 -29.50 14.74
N ALA A 53 6.06 -30.40 14.01
CA ALA A 53 6.74 -31.50 13.39
C ALA A 53 7.88 -30.85 12.63
N ALA A 54 9.11 -31.01 13.13
CA ALA A 54 10.31 -30.54 12.50
C ALA A 54 10.52 -31.39 11.26
N GLN A 55 9.67 -31.17 10.26
CA GLN A 55 10.09 -31.34 8.90
C GLN A 55 11.18 -30.29 8.75
N SER A 56 12.43 -30.74 8.73
CA SER A 56 13.53 -29.95 8.23
C SER A 56 13.19 -29.62 6.78
N GLU A 57 12.43 -28.54 6.56
CA GLU A 57 12.51 -27.81 5.31
C GLU A 57 13.96 -27.37 5.24
N ALA A 58 14.76 -28.14 4.51
CA ALA A 58 16.04 -27.66 4.03
C ALA A 58 15.77 -26.26 3.48
N ALA A 59 16.40 -25.25 4.09
CA ALA A 59 16.18 -23.85 3.77
C ALA A 59 16.19 -23.73 2.25
N ARG A 60 15.00 -23.52 1.66
CA ARG A 60 14.91 -23.33 0.22
C ARG A 60 15.84 -22.18 -0.10
N PRO A 61 16.77 -22.35 -1.06
CA PRO A 61 17.74 -21.30 -1.34
C PRO A 61 16.98 -20.01 -1.63
N SER A 62 17.31 -18.93 -0.92
CA SER A 62 16.61 -17.64 -1.02
C SER A 62 16.64 -17.05 -2.45
N SER A 63 17.41 -17.66 -3.36
CA SER A 63 17.40 -17.40 -4.79
C SER A 63 16.03 -17.53 -5.45
N ASP A 64 15.09 -18.32 -4.88
CA ASP A 64 13.73 -18.44 -5.43
C ASP A 64 12.89 -17.15 -5.23
N LEU A 65 13.33 -16.23 -4.38
CA LEU A 65 12.60 -14.98 -4.08
C LEU A 65 13.10 -13.77 -4.89
N TYR A 66 14.27 -13.92 -5.50
CA TYR A 66 14.81 -12.95 -6.44
C TYR A 66 14.50 -13.42 -7.86
N TYR A 67 13.85 -12.57 -8.64
CA TYR A 67 13.38 -12.93 -9.99
C TYR A 67 14.49 -13.01 -11.03
N PHE A 68 15.68 -12.65 -10.61
CA PHE A 68 16.93 -12.79 -11.32
C PHE A 68 17.80 -13.75 -10.50
N SER A 69 18.53 -14.65 -11.16
CA SER A 69 19.70 -15.26 -10.52
C SER A 69 20.61 -14.14 -9.98
N PRO A 70 21.46 -14.39 -8.97
CA PRO A 70 22.45 -13.41 -8.53
C PRO A 70 23.23 -12.79 -9.70
N GLU A 71 23.60 -13.60 -10.71
CA GLU A 71 24.25 -13.13 -11.94
C GLU A 71 23.33 -12.31 -12.84
N GLU A 72 22.06 -12.69 -13.00
CA GLU A 72 21.08 -11.89 -13.76
C GLU A 72 20.77 -10.57 -13.05
N ALA A 73 20.79 -10.56 -11.71
CA ALA A 73 20.57 -9.37 -10.89
C ALA A 73 21.77 -8.43 -10.98
N GLU A 74 22.98 -8.99 -10.99
CA GLU A 74 24.22 -8.26 -11.20
C GLU A 74 24.31 -7.74 -12.64
N GLN A 75 23.98 -8.53 -13.66
CA GLN A 75 23.90 -8.08 -15.05
C GLN A 75 22.80 -7.05 -15.27
N ALA A 76 21.64 -7.21 -14.62
CA ALA A 76 20.60 -6.19 -14.58
C ALA A 76 21.17 -4.92 -13.93
N ALA A 77 21.80 -5.02 -12.75
CA ALA A 77 22.41 -3.89 -12.08
C ALA A 77 23.52 -3.23 -12.92
N GLU A 78 24.32 -3.99 -13.68
CA GLU A 78 25.35 -3.49 -14.61
C GLU A 78 24.73 -2.79 -15.82
N SER A 79 23.74 -3.42 -16.47
CA SER A 79 23.04 -2.82 -17.61
C SER A 79 22.21 -1.60 -17.19
N PHE A 80 21.69 -1.57 -15.96
CA PHE A 80 21.03 -0.40 -15.38
C PHE A 80 22.03 0.65 -14.85
N SER A 81 23.21 0.28 -14.37
CA SER A 81 24.24 1.21 -13.86
C SER A 81 25.06 1.85 -14.98
N ALA A 82 25.37 1.12 -16.04
CA ALA A 82 25.97 1.62 -17.30
C ALA A 82 25.00 2.51 -18.09
N TYR A 83 23.69 2.42 -17.83
CA TYR A 83 22.73 3.46 -18.22
C TYR A 83 22.65 4.58 -17.17
N SER A 84 22.84 4.31 -15.88
CA SER A 84 22.70 5.33 -14.83
C SER A 84 23.70 6.50 -14.92
N TRP A 85 24.94 6.30 -15.39
CA TRP A 85 25.92 7.39 -15.50
C TRP A 85 25.53 8.46 -16.55
N LYS A 86 24.90 8.06 -17.68
CA LYS A 86 24.39 8.98 -18.71
C LYS A 86 23.08 9.67 -18.29
N TYR A 87 22.29 9.04 -17.42
CA TYR A 87 21.03 9.59 -16.91
C TYR A 87 21.16 10.32 -15.58
N ARG A 88 22.36 10.35 -14.98
CA ARG A 88 22.72 11.16 -13.81
C ARG A 88 22.57 12.66 -14.04
N ILE A 89 22.41 13.08 -15.28
CA ILE A 89 22.29 14.49 -15.69
C ILE A 89 20.81 14.94 -15.76
N TRP A 90 19.82 14.03 -15.74
CA TRP A 90 18.39 14.39 -15.88
C TRP A 90 17.40 13.62 -15.00
N GLY A 91 17.81 12.56 -14.31
CA GLY A 91 16.98 11.91 -13.28
C GLY A 91 17.12 12.61 -11.93
N LYS A 92 16.02 13.04 -11.33
CA LYS A 92 16.00 13.62 -9.98
C LYS A 92 16.38 12.51 -9.00
N ALA A 93 17.65 12.50 -8.55
CA ALA A 93 18.09 11.52 -7.57
C ALA A 93 17.35 11.76 -6.24
N TRP A 94 16.45 10.86 -5.88
CA TRP A 94 15.86 10.84 -4.56
C TRP A 94 16.96 10.59 -3.51
N THR A 95 16.84 11.22 -2.34
CA THR A 95 17.86 11.17 -1.28
C THR A 95 17.43 10.24 -0.17
N PHE A 96 18.31 9.34 0.26
CA PHE A 96 18.14 8.68 1.56
C PHE A 96 18.56 9.62 2.68
N ASP A 97 17.79 9.65 3.75
CA ASP A 97 18.27 10.23 5.00
C ASP A 97 19.48 9.45 5.53
N SER A 98 20.33 10.11 6.31
CA SER A 98 21.59 9.53 6.81
C SER A 98 21.40 8.34 7.75
N ASP A 99 20.21 8.20 8.34
CA ASP A 99 19.84 7.15 9.27
C ASP A 99 19.18 5.93 8.60
N VAL A 100 18.95 5.96 7.27
CA VAL A 100 18.46 4.80 6.53
C VAL A 100 19.57 3.73 6.45
N PRO A 101 19.39 2.53 7.01
CA PRO A 101 20.42 1.48 6.98
C PRO A 101 20.84 1.11 5.56
N ALA A 102 22.13 0.87 5.33
CA ALA A 102 22.69 0.58 4.01
C ALA A 102 21.99 -0.61 3.30
N GLN A 103 21.58 -1.63 4.05
CA GLN A 103 20.83 -2.76 3.51
C GLN A 103 19.44 -2.37 2.97
N ILE A 104 18.72 -1.47 3.67
CA ILE A 104 17.43 -0.94 3.20
C ILE A 104 17.66 -0.06 1.97
N GLN A 105 18.74 0.73 1.97
CA GLN A 105 19.09 1.52 0.80
C GLN A 105 19.34 0.66 -0.44
N ALA A 106 20.12 -0.40 -0.28
CA ALA A 106 20.42 -1.36 -1.35
C ALA A 106 19.15 -2.06 -1.84
N GLN A 107 18.29 -2.54 -0.92
CA GLN A 107 17.04 -3.20 -1.27
C GLN A 107 16.11 -2.28 -2.09
N MET A 108 15.90 -1.05 -1.63
CA MET A 108 15.05 -0.07 -2.32
C MET A 108 15.61 0.27 -3.71
N ARG A 109 16.94 0.42 -3.86
CA ARG A 109 17.57 0.62 -5.18
C ARG A 109 17.37 -0.57 -6.11
N ALA A 110 17.52 -1.79 -5.60
CA ALA A 110 17.32 -3.01 -6.38
C ALA A 110 15.86 -3.15 -6.82
N ASP A 111 14.91 -2.85 -5.94
CA ASP A 111 13.47 -2.86 -6.22
C ASP A 111 13.09 -1.83 -7.30
N LEU A 112 13.60 -0.60 -7.20
CA LEU A 112 13.41 0.42 -8.23
C LEU A 112 14.10 0.08 -9.56
N ALA A 113 15.27 -0.58 -9.52
CA ALA A 113 15.91 -1.08 -10.74
C ALA A 113 15.07 -2.16 -11.42
N PHE A 114 14.46 -3.07 -10.64
CA PHE A 114 13.57 -4.09 -11.15
C PHE A 114 12.34 -3.49 -11.85
N ILE A 115 11.62 -2.56 -11.21
CA ILE A 115 10.41 -1.99 -11.82
C ILE A 115 10.74 -1.22 -13.10
N LYS A 116 11.91 -0.56 -13.15
CA LYS A 116 12.42 0.12 -14.34
C LYS A 116 12.67 -0.84 -15.52
N GLY A 117 12.88 -2.12 -15.25
CA GLY A 117 13.06 -3.15 -16.26
C GLY A 117 11.75 -3.64 -16.89
N ILE A 118 10.57 -3.36 -16.32
CA ILE A 118 9.30 -3.91 -16.80
C ILE A 118 8.94 -3.38 -18.20
N ARG A 119 8.47 -4.28 -19.07
CA ARG A 119 7.93 -3.93 -20.39
C ARG A 119 6.67 -4.73 -20.67
N GLY A 120 5.56 -4.07 -20.94
CA GLY A 120 4.30 -4.68 -21.31
C GLY A 120 3.91 -4.43 -22.76
N LYS A 121 3.02 -5.28 -23.29
CA LYS A 121 2.48 -5.12 -24.66
C LYS A 121 1.20 -4.29 -24.72
N ALA A 122 0.50 -4.18 -23.59
CA ALA A 122 -0.78 -3.51 -23.47
C ALA A 122 -0.95 -2.99 -22.03
N ALA A 123 -1.91 -2.08 -21.85
CA ALA A 123 -2.36 -1.58 -20.56
C ALA A 123 -3.90 -1.57 -20.58
N THR A 124 -4.53 -1.94 -19.47
CA THR A 124 -5.97 -1.77 -19.31
C THR A 124 -6.33 -0.28 -19.18
N PRO A 125 -7.59 0.12 -19.46
CA PRO A 125 -8.01 1.51 -19.31
C PRO A 125 -7.67 2.15 -17.96
N LEU A 126 -7.91 1.47 -16.83
CA LEU A 126 -7.54 2.01 -15.51
C LEU A 126 -6.03 2.19 -15.36
N HIS A 127 -5.22 1.27 -15.89
CA HIS A 127 -3.77 1.40 -15.83
C HIS A 127 -3.28 2.58 -16.67
N GLN A 128 -3.85 2.75 -17.87
CA GLN A 128 -3.54 3.86 -18.75
C GLN A 128 -3.89 5.21 -18.11
N GLU A 129 -4.97 5.27 -17.34
CA GLU A 129 -5.40 6.47 -16.62
C GLU A 129 -4.49 6.81 -15.42
N ILE A 130 -4.06 5.82 -14.66
CA ILE A 130 -3.29 6.05 -13.41
C ILE A 130 -1.79 6.22 -13.71
N PHE A 131 -1.23 5.30 -14.50
CA PHE A 131 0.20 5.23 -14.78
C PHE A 131 0.51 5.59 -16.23
N GLY A 132 -0.26 5.05 -17.18
CA GLY A 132 0.05 5.08 -18.61
C GLY A 132 0.33 3.67 -19.13
N ALA A 133 1.34 3.54 -20.00
CA ALA A 133 1.77 2.23 -20.49
C ALA A 133 2.35 1.35 -19.35
N VAL A 134 2.26 0.03 -19.50
CA VAL A 134 3.00 -0.91 -18.64
C VAL A 134 4.47 -0.87 -19.07
N ASP A 135 5.20 0.11 -18.57
CA ASP A 135 6.58 0.37 -18.93
C ASP A 135 7.38 0.90 -17.74
N GLY A 136 8.60 0.41 -17.57
CA GLY A 136 9.44 0.78 -16.44
C GLY A 136 9.83 2.25 -16.41
N ALA A 137 9.92 2.94 -17.55
CA ALA A 137 10.14 4.39 -17.58
C ALA A 137 8.92 5.13 -17.03
N VAL A 138 7.71 4.71 -17.43
CA VAL A 138 6.45 5.28 -16.93
C VAL A 138 6.31 5.09 -15.42
N TYR A 139 6.62 3.90 -14.91
CA TYR A 139 6.64 3.64 -13.47
C TYR A 139 7.71 4.47 -12.74
N THR A 140 8.91 4.59 -13.32
CA THR A 140 9.98 5.41 -12.75
C THR A 140 9.57 6.87 -12.65
N ASP A 141 9.02 7.45 -13.74
CA ASP A 141 8.56 8.83 -13.76
C ASP A 141 7.42 9.06 -12.77
N PHE A 142 6.51 8.10 -12.63
CA PHE A 142 5.45 8.15 -11.64
C PHE A 142 6.01 8.27 -10.22
N PHE A 143 7.00 7.46 -9.87
CA PHE A 143 7.65 7.50 -8.56
C PHE A 143 8.48 8.77 -8.35
N ASP A 144 9.37 9.09 -9.29
CA ASP A 144 10.32 10.22 -9.18
C ASP A 144 9.63 11.59 -9.14
N SER A 145 8.46 11.71 -9.76
CA SER A 145 7.64 12.94 -9.69
C SER A 145 6.96 13.14 -8.34
N ARG A 146 6.89 12.11 -7.50
CA ARG A 146 6.12 12.06 -6.25
C ARG A 146 7.00 11.98 -5.00
N VAL A 147 8.04 11.16 -5.07
CA VAL A 147 8.92 10.85 -3.94
C VAL A 147 10.29 11.47 -4.20
N SER A 148 10.68 12.39 -3.31
CA SER A 148 11.95 13.12 -3.38
C SER A 148 12.96 12.67 -2.33
N ALA A 149 12.49 12.06 -1.24
CA ALA A 149 13.33 11.58 -0.15
C ALA A 149 12.75 10.31 0.47
N ILE A 150 13.64 9.49 1.04
CA ILE A 150 13.32 8.25 1.73
C ILE A 150 13.99 8.29 3.10
N GLY A 151 13.22 8.07 4.16
CA GLY A 151 13.70 8.06 5.56
C GLY A 151 13.22 6.84 6.32
N MET A 152 13.53 6.77 7.62
CA MET A 152 13.03 5.76 8.55
C MET A 152 12.00 6.38 9.52
N ASP A 153 10.88 5.69 9.76
CA ASP A 153 9.89 6.07 10.79
C ASP A 153 9.15 4.81 11.29
N GLY A 154 8.50 4.91 12.45
CA GLY A 154 7.67 3.81 12.99
C GLY A 154 6.28 3.73 12.36
N CYS A 155 5.86 4.73 11.58
CA CYS A 155 4.59 4.78 10.85
C CYS A 155 3.34 4.48 11.70
N GLY A 156 3.41 4.78 13.01
CA GLY A 156 2.32 4.67 13.97
C GLY A 156 1.89 3.25 14.37
N ASN A 157 2.35 2.20 13.70
CA ASN A 157 1.97 0.81 14.00
C ASN A 157 3.14 -0.14 13.68
N GLY A 158 3.43 -1.09 14.58
CA GLY A 158 4.45 -2.12 14.37
C GLY A 158 4.20 -3.06 13.18
N ASN A 159 3.01 -3.01 12.58
CA ASN A 159 2.65 -3.74 11.36
C ASN A 159 2.83 -2.94 10.07
N ALA A 160 3.17 -1.65 10.15
CA ALA A 160 3.39 -0.84 8.95
C ALA A 160 4.70 -1.25 8.26
N VAL A 161 4.69 -1.24 6.92
CA VAL A 161 5.89 -1.53 6.11
C VAL A 161 6.55 -0.23 5.65
N ALA A 162 5.72 0.75 5.31
CA ALA A 162 6.10 2.09 4.98
C ALA A 162 4.90 3.03 5.26
N CYS A 163 5.13 4.33 5.17
CA CYS A 163 4.10 5.35 5.19
C CYS A 163 4.57 6.62 4.49
N VAL A 164 3.63 7.48 4.12
CA VAL A 164 3.85 8.91 3.92
C VAL A 164 3.21 9.67 5.08
N ILE A 165 3.88 10.70 5.58
CA ILE A 165 3.34 11.59 6.62
C ILE A 165 3.16 12.97 5.99
N PRO A 166 2.01 13.25 5.36
CA PRO A 166 1.86 14.41 4.48
C PRO A 166 2.11 15.76 5.18
N VAL A 167 1.71 15.86 6.45
CA VAL A 167 1.89 17.08 7.26
C VAL A 167 3.36 17.37 7.59
N ARG A 168 4.25 16.36 7.53
CA ARG A 168 5.69 16.53 7.80
C ARG A 168 6.44 16.80 6.50
N ASN A 169 6.20 15.99 5.47
CA ASN A 169 6.73 16.19 4.13
C ASN A 169 5.90 15.35 3.14
N PRO A 170 5.09 15.96 2.25
CA PRO A 170 4.21 15.23 1.35
C PRO A 170 4.94 14.51 0.23
N SER A 171 6.23 14.75 0.02
CA SER A 171 7.05 14.09 -1.01
C SER A 171 8.14 13.21 -0.41
N ARG A 172 7.96 12.74 0.82
CA ARG A 172 8.87 11.83 1.51
C ARG A 172 8.16 10.56 1.89
N MET A 173 8.78 9.44 1.54
CA MET A 173 8.38 8.11 1.99
C MET A 173 9.20 7.73 3.22
N TRP A 174 8.55 7.15 4.20
CA TRP A 174 9.20 6.60 5.39
C TRP A 174 9.07 5.08 5.34
N LEU A 175 10.20 4.39 5.41
CA LEU A 175 10.25 2.94 5.50
C LEU A 175 10.31 2.53 6.98
N THR A 176 9.76 1.37 7.30
CA THR A 176 9.98 0.72 8.61
C THR A 176 10.96 -0.44 8.44
N GLU A 177 11.39 -1.04 9.55
CA GLU A 177 12.20 -2.26 9.52
C GLU A 177 11.50 -3.42 8.80
N ASN A 178 10.16 -3.43 8.77
CA ASN A 178 9.38 -4.49 8.11
C ASN A 178 9.62 -4.55 6.60
N PHE A 179 10.14 -3.49 5.97
CA PHE A 179 10.47 -3.48 4.54
C PHE A 179 11.54 -4.53 4.16
N VAL A 180 12.48 -4.83 5.07
CA VAL A 180 13.53 -5.84 4.86
C VAL A 180 13.47 -7.00 5.86
N LYS A 181 12.72 -6.87 6.95
CA LYS A 181 12.61 -7.92 7.98
C LYS A 181 11.93 -9.18 7.46
N PHE A 182 10.94 -9.03 6.59
CA PHE A 182 10.21 -10.14 6.01
C PHE A 182 10.67 -10.39 4.57
N ASP A 183 10.88 -11.66 4.25
CA ASP A 183 11.32 -12.07 2.93
C ASP A 183 10.13 -12.10 1.96
N HIS A 184 9.82 -10.93 1.41
CA HIS A 184 8.75 -10.78 0.42
C HIS A 184 9.32 -10.80 -1.00
N PRO A 185 8.56 -11.28 -2.00
CA PRO A 185 8.97 -11.15 -3.38
C PRO A 185 9.11 -9.68 -3.78
N GLN A 186 10.06 -9.38 -4.66
CA GLN A 186 10.36 -8.00 -5.07
C GLN A 186 9.14 -7.25 -5.62
N ILE A 187 8.22 -7.93 -6.32
CA ILE A 187 7.01 -7.33 -6.85
C ILE A 187 6.06 -6.87 -5.73
N ALA A 188 6.06 -7.57 -4.59
CA ALA A 188 5.29 -7.19 -3.42
C ALA A 188 5.87 -5.93 -2.78
N ARG A 189 7.20 -5.83 -2.63
CA ARG A 189 7.81 -4.57 -2.14
C ARG A 189 7.50 -3.41 -3.06
N MET A 190 7.51 -3.62 -4.38
CA MET A 190 7.10 -2.58 -5.34
C MET A 190 5.64 -2.15 -5.19
N MET A 191 4.74 -3.06 -4.86
CA MET A 191 3.36 -2.72 -4.54
C MET A 191 3.29 -1.71 -3.39
N VAL A 192 4.03 -1.93 -2.30
CA VAL A 192 4.09 -0.99 -1.16
C VAL A 192 4.70 0.35 -1.59
N VAL A 193 5.79 0.33 -2.35
CA VAL A 193 6.44 1.56 -2.82
C VAL A 193 5.48 2.42 -3.65
N PHE A 194 4.74 1.82 -4.59
CA PHE A 194 3.78 2.58 -5.41
C PHE A 194 2.51 2.97 -4.66
N HIS A 195 2.07 2.15 -3.72
CA HIS A 195 1.02 2.49 -2.75
C HIS A 195 1.39 3.77 -1.99
N GLU A 196 2.58 3.81 -1.40
CA GLU A 196 3.04 4.99 -0.65
C GLU A 196 3.26 6.20 -1.54
N ALA A 197 3.73 6.00 -2.78
CA ALA A 197 3.85 7.10 -3.73
C ALA A 197 2.49 7.78 -4.00
N ARG A 198 1.37 7.05 -3.98
CA ARG A 198 0.03 7.67 -4.08
C ARG A 198 -0.27 8.60 -2.92
N HIS A 199 0.16 8.28 -1.71
CA HIS A 199 -0.07 9.14 -0.56
C HIS A 199 0.63 10.50 -0.62
N THR A 200 1.47 10.74 -1.63
CA THR A 200 2.07 12.05 -1.89
C THR A 200 1.16 13.03 -2.65
N GLU A 201 0.04 12.55 -3.22
CA GLU A 201 -0.80 13.35 -4.13
C GLU A 201 -1.77 14.28 -3.39
N VAL A 202 -1.29 15.47 -3.06
CA VAL A 202 -2.05 16.53 -2.35
C VAL A 202 -3.39 16.85 -3.02
N SER A 203 -3.42 16.91 -4.36
CA SER A 203 -4.63 17.26 -5.13
C SER A 203 -5.79 16.28 -4.95
N HIS A 204 -5.51 15.09 -4.42
CA HIS A 204 -6.48 14.04 -4.15
C HIS A 204 -6.59 13.72 -2.65
N PHE A 205 -6.27 14.70 -1.80
CA PHE A 205 -6.26 14.54 -0.35
C PHE A 205 -5.41 13.34 0.10
N PHE A 206 -4.25 13.17 -0.54
CA PHE A 206 -3.27 12.11 -0.23
C PHE A 206 -3.81 10.69 -0.41
N TRP A 207 -4.90 10.48 -1.14
CA TRP A 207 -5.51 9.15 -1.31
C TRP A 207 -5.65 8.37 0.01
N GLY A 208 -6.10 9.05 1.08
CA GLY A 208 -6.19 8.44 2.40
C GLY A 208 -7.06 7.19 2.42
N HIS A 209 -6.69 6.23 3.28
CA HIS A 209 -7.43 4.97 3.41
C HIS A 209 -8.85 5.16 3.95
N ALA A 210 -9.74 4.31 3.47
CA ALA A 210 -11.01 4.03 4.13
C ALA A 210 -10.82 3.00 5.25
N ARG A 211 -11.70 3.09 6.26
CA ARG A 211 -11.82 2.03 7.27
C ARG A 211 -12.49 0.80 6.65
N CYS A 212 -11.88 -0.36 6.86
CA CYS A 212 -12.46 -1.64 6.47
C CYS A 212 -13.71 -1.95 7.32
N PRO A 213 -14.70 -2.69 6.78
CA PRO A 213 -15.93 -3.03 7.49
C PRO A 213 -15.69 -3.90 8.73
N LYS A 214 -16.71 -4.04 9.57
CA LYS A 214 -16.72 -4.98 10.71
C LYS A 214 -18.02 -5.81 10.67
N PRO A 215 -17.95 -7.14 10.49
CA PRO A 215 -16.75 -7.94 10.19
C PRO A 215 -16.21 -7.63 8.78
N PHE A 216 -14.93 -7.91 8.54
CA PHE A 216 -14.33 -7.86 7.21
C PHE A 216 -13.94 -9.26 6.77
N LYS A 217 -14.74 -9.83 5.86
CA LYS A 217 -14.61 -11.21 5.40
C LYS A 217 -14.25 -11.26 3.90
N ASP A 218 -13.52 -12.30 3.51
CA ASP A 218 -13.24 -12.61 2.11
C ASP A 218 -14.45 -13.27 1.41
N GLY A 219 -14.31 -13.59 0.13
CA GLY A 219 -15.37 -14.27 -0.65
C GLY A 219 -15.70 -15.69 -0.17
N GLN A 220 -14.89 -16.26 0.74
CA GLN A 220 -15.11 -17.56 1.37
C GLN A 220 -15.64 -17.43 2.81
N GLY A 221 -15.92 -16.20 3.28
CA GLY A 221 -16.40 -15.93 4.64
C GLY A 221 -15.31 -15.96 5.72
N ARG A 222 -14.03 -16.04 5.36
CA ARG A 222 -12.88 -16.01 6.30
C ARG A 222 -12.49 -14.57 6.62
N ASP A 223 -11.91 -14.34 7.80
CA ASP A 223 -11.43 -13.00 8.13
C ASP A 223 -10.33 -12.53 7.19
N MET A 224 -10.49 -11.31 6.66
CA MET A 224 -9.47 -10.63 5.89
C MET A 224 -8.28 -10.31 6.79
N LYS A 225 -7.10 -10.77 6.37
CA LYS A 225 -5.82 -10.55 7.04
C LYS A 225 -4.83 -9.94 6.06
N SER A 226 -3.90 -9.14 6.58
CA SER A 226 -2.79 -8.63 5.78
C SER A 226 -1.92 -9.78 5.29
N ILE A 227 -1.69 -9.89 3.98
CA ILE A 227 -0.72 -10.85 3.42
C ILE A 227 0.72 -10.58 3.89
N TRP A 228 1.02 -9.38 4.40
CA TRP A 228 2.35 -9.00 4.89
C TRP A 228 2.60 -9.47 6.32
N THR A 229 1.64 -9.24 7.21
CA THR A 229 1.84 -9.37 8.65
C THR A 229 0.92 -10.39 9.31
N GLY A 230 -0.08 -10.90 8.59
CA GLY A 230 -1.12 -11.77 9.13
C GLY A 230 -2.14 -11.06 10.04
N ALA A 231 -2.00 -9.75 10.26
CA ALA A 231 -2.90 -8.98 11.12
C ALA A 231 -4.32 -8.89 10.55
N LEU A 232 -5.34 -8.93 11.41
CA LEU A 232 -6.74 -8.73 11.02
C LEU A 232 -6.96 -7.31 10.50
N LEU A 233 -7.74 -7.17 9.42
CA LEU A 233 -7.98 -5.87 8.79
C LEU A 233 -9.31 -5.21 9.19
N ALA A 234 -10.18 -5.90 9.93
CA ALA A 234 -11.52 -5.41 10.25
C ALA A 234 -11.49 -4.11 11.10
N GLY A 235 -11.99 -3.01 10.53
CA GLY A 235 -11.99 -1.68 11.17
C GLY A 235 -10.71 -0.85 11.01
N GLU A 236 -9.65 -1.45 10.49
CA GLU A 236 -8.39 -0.76 10.24
C GLU A 236 -8.52 0.17 9.04
N PRO A 237 -7.77 1.29 8.98
CA PRO A 237 -7.68 2.15 7.81
C PRO A 237 -6.79 1.47 6.75
N ALA A 238 -7.25 0.33 6.21
CA ALA A 238 -6.48 -0.54 5.33
C ALA A 238 -7.28 -0.96 4.09
N CYS A 239 -8.23 -0.12 3.69
CA CYS A 239 -9.14 -0.34 2.56
C CYS A 239 -9.24 0.91 1.70
N ASP A 240 -9.72 0.74 0.46
CA ASP A 240 -10.09 1.84 -0.42
C ASP A 240 -11.58 1.76 -0.81
N LYS A 241 -12.09 2.88 -1.31
CA LYS A 241 -13.44 3.00 -1.88
C LYS A 241 -13.43 3.28 -3.39
N THR A 242 -12.27 3.40 -4.02
CA THR A 242 -12.17 3.72 -5.45
C THR A 242 -11.02 2.94 -6.09
N PRO A 243 -11.05 2.72 -7.42
CA PRO A 243 -9.94 2.08 -8.12
C PRO A 243 -8.64 2.87 -8.09
N LYS A 244 -8.71 4.19 -7.82
CA LYS A 244 -7.59 5.12 -7.84
C LYS A 244 -6.96 5.36 -6.46
N GLY A 245 -7.54 4.79 -5.41
CA GLY A 245 -6.93 4.77 -4.08
C GLY A 245 -5.60 4.01 -4.10
N SER A 246 -4.84 4.08 -3.01
CA SER A 246 -3.50 3.50 -2.93
C SER A 246 -3.49 1.97 -3.11
N TYR A 247 -4.43 1.25 -2.49
CA TYR A 247 -4.65 -0.19 -2.67
C TYR A 247 -5.20 -0.48 -4.06
N GLY A 248 -6.16 0.32 -4.52
CA GLY A 248 -6.76 0.20 -5.86
C GLY A 248 -5.74 0.31 -6.98
N SER A 249 -4.92 1.36 -6.97
CA SER A 249 -3.88 1.58 -7.97
C SER A 249 -2.80 0.50 -7.92
N SER A 250 -2.50 -0.02 -6.73
CA SER A 250 -1.54 -1.12 -6.57
C SER A 250 -2.06 -2.40 -7.20
N ALA A 251 -3.35 -2.73 -6.99
CA ALA A 251 -4.00 -3.85 -7.68
C ALA A 251 -3.98 -3.67 -9.20
N VAL A 252 -4.27 -2.45 -9.69
CA VAL A 252 -4.25 -2.12 -11.13
C VAL A 252 -2.86 -2.33 -11.74
N MET A 253 -1.82 -1.81 -11.09
CA MET A 253 -0.42 -2.00 -11.50
C MET A 253 -0.08 -3.49 -11.59
N LEU A 254 -0.34 -4.23 -10.51
CA LEU A 254 0.03 -5.63 -10.40
C LEU A 254 -0.74 -6.53 -11.37
N LYS A 255 -2.06 -6.34 -11.57
CA LYS A 255 -2.82 -7.10 -12.58
C LYS A 255 -2.32 -6.85 -13.99
N ASN A 256 -1.90 -5.64 -14.31
CA ASN A 256 -1.32 -5.33 -15.60
C ASN A 256 0.07 -5.95 -15.77
N ILE A 257 0.89 -5.99 -14.73
CA ILE A 257 2.17 -6.72 -14.76
C ILE A 257 1.91 -8.22 -14.93
N GLN A 258 0.97 -8.80 -14.19
CA GLN A 258 0.57 -10.21 -14.31
C GLN A 258 0.18 -10.56 -15.75
N LYS A 259 -0.68 -9.76 -16.38
CA LYS A 259 -1.29 -10.11 -17.68
C LYS A 259 -0.46 -9.66 -18.87
N ASN A 260 0.14 -8.47 -18.79
CA ASN A 260 0.69 -7.77 -19.96
C ASN A 260 2.22 -7.69 -19.98
N CYS A 261 2.93 -7.98 -18.88
CA CYS A 261 4.39 -7.85 -18.84
C CYS A 261 5.08 -8.89 -19.72
N SER A 262 5.64 -8.45 -20.85
CA SER A 262 6.27 -9.28 -21.88
C SER A 262 7.59 -9.92 -21.48
N ASN A 263 8.34 -9.29 -20.58
CA ASN A 263 9.66 -9.74 -20.13
C ASN A 263 9.70 -10.23 -18.68
N CYS A 264 8.55 -10.39 -18.04
CA CYS A 264 8.45 -10.97 -16.70
C CYS A 264 8.44 -12.50 -16.76
N THR A 265 9.11 -13.13 -15.79
CA THR A 265 9.06 -14.59 -15.61
C THR A 265 7.66 -15.04 -15.18
N ALA A 266 7.37 -16.34 -15.30
CA ALA A 266 6.11 -16.91 -14.81
C ALA A 266 5.92 -16.65 -13.30
N LYS A 267 7.01 -16.70 -12.51
CA LYS A 267 6.98 -16.43 -11.08
C LYS A 267 6.61 -14.97 -10.78
N VAL A 268 7.23 -13.99 -11.47
CA VAL A 268 6.87 -12.57 -11.32
C VAL A 268 5.38 -12.36 -11.57
N ARG A 269 4.86 -12.92 -12.66
CA ARG A 269 3.44 -12.76 -13.02
C ARG A 269 2.51 -13.44 -12.01
N MET A 270 2.88 -14.63 -11.53
CA MET A 270 2.13 -15.35 -10.50
C MET A 270 2.07 -14.55 -9.20
N ASP A 271 3.23 -14.08 -8.70
CA ASP A 271 3.30 -13.27 -7.48
C ASP A 271 2.52 -11.96 -7.66
N ALA A 272 2.69 -11.27 -8.80
CA ALA A 272 1.91 -10.08 -9.11
C ALA A 272 0.40 -10.34 -9.02
N GLY A 273 -0.06 -11.47 -9.57
CA GLY A 273 -1.47 -11.87 -9.48
C GLY A 273 -1.94 -12.10 -8.05
N LEU A 274 -1.17 -12.84 -7.25
CA LEU A 274 -1.46 -13.13 -5.84
C LEU A 274 -1.61 -11.85 -5.02
N PHE A 275 -0.62 -10.95 -5.10
CA PHE A 275 -0.66 -9.69 -4.36
C PHE A 275 -1.74 -8.76 -4.89
N ALA A 276 -2.00 -8.72 -6.20
CA ALA A 276 -3.10 -7.94 -6.75
C ALA A 276 -4.47 -8.37 -6.22
N ASP A 277 -4.70 -9.68 -6.06
CA ASP A 277 -5.96 -10.21 -5.53
C ASP A 277 -6.14 -9.85 -4.05
N ASP A 278 -5.06 -9.85 -3.25
CA ASP A 278 -5.10 -9.33 -1.87
C ASP A 278 -5.50 -7.86 -1.85
N GLN A 279 -4.90 -7.02 -2.70
CA GLN A 279 -5.24 -5.58 -2.75
C GLN A 279 -6.65 -5.33 -3.27
N LEU A 280 -7.12 -6.09 -4.27
CA LEU A 280 -8.50 -6.02 -4.75
C LEU A 280 -9.50 -6.41 -3.66
N GLY A 281 -9.14 -7.36 -2.80
CA GLY A 281 -9.92 -7.72 -1.61
C GLY A 281 -10.14 -6.56 -0.63
N ARG A 282 -9.29 -5.52 -0.68
CA ARG A 282 -9.36 -4.31 0.16
C ARG A 282 -10.21 -3.19 -0.44
N ILE A 283 -10.83 -3.41 -1.59
CA ILE A 283 -11.77 -2.46 -2.21
C ILE A 283 -13.16 -2.74 -1.65
N THR A 284 -13.65 -1.80 -0.85
CA THR A 284 -14.90 -1.97 -0.06
C THR A 284 -16.14 -1.46 -0.77
N ASP A 285 -15.97 -0.59 -1.76
CA ASP A 285 -17.07 -0.14 -2.60
C ASP A 285 -17.35 -1.18 -3.71
N PRO A 286 -18.57 -1.73 -3.81
CA PRO A 286 -18.88 -2.80 -4.74
C PRO A 286 -18.85 -2.36 -6.21
N ASP A 287 -19.15 -1.09 -6.50
CA ASP A 287 -19.10 -0.56 -7.86
C ASP A 287 -17.66 -0.34 -8.30
N ALA A 288 -16.81 0.21 -7.43
CA ALA A 288 -15.37 0.33 -7.67
C ALA A 288 -14.72 -1.05 -7.89
N ARG A 289 -15.08 -2.05 -7.07
CA ARG A 289 -14.57 -3.41 -7.22
C ARG A 289 -14.98 -4.03 -8.54
N ARG A 290 -16.27 -3.93 -8.90
CA ARG A 290 -16.79 -4.44 -10.18
C ARG A 290 -16.10 -3.76 -11.36
N GLN A 291 -15.91 -2.45 -11.32
CA GLN A 291 -15.18 -1.71 -12.35
C GLN A 291 -13.75 -2.24 -12.55
N MET A 292 -13.04 -2.54 -11.47
CA MET A 292 -11.69 -3.12 -11.54
C MET A 292 -11.72 -4.55 -12.11
N GLU A 293 -12.64 -5.40 -11.66
CA GLU A 293 -12.79 -6.77 -12.17
C GLU A 293 -13.10 -6.79 -13.67
N GLU A 294 -13.97 -5.88 -14.14
CA GLU A 294 -14.28 -5.69 -15.56
C GLU A 294 -13.08 -5.17 -16.35
N ASP A 295 -12.32 -4.20 -15.81
CA ASP A 295 -11.11 -3.66 -16.44
C ASP A 295 -10.03 -4.74 -16.60
N PHE A 296 -9.87 -5.59 -15.59
CA PHE A 296 -8.87 -6.65 -15.62
C PHE A 296 -9.21 -7.76 -16.62
N ASN A 297 -10.49 -8.02 -16.91
CA ASN A 297 -10.90 -9.11 -17.82
C ASN A 297 -10.90 -8.74 -19.30
N ARG A 298 -10.40 -7.55 -19.66
CA ARG A 298 -10.18 -7.11 -21.04
C ARG A 298 -8.81 -7.54 -21.55
#